data_AF-A0A852JDK1-F1
#
_entry.id   AF-A0A852JDK1-F1
#
_cell.length_a   1.000
_cell.length_b   1.000
_cell.length_c   1.000
_cell.angle_alpha   90.00
_cell.angle_beta   90.00
_cell.angle_gamma   90.00
#
_symmetry.space_group_name_H-M   'P 1'
#
loop_
_entity.id
_entity.type
_entity.pdbx_description
1 polymer ?
#
loop_
_entity_poly.entity_id
_entity_poly.type
_entity_poly.pdbx_seq_one_letter_code
_entity_poly.pdbx_strand_id
1 'polypeptide(L)' 'GGVLTSLPPPQIKGQQEVGVVSLKHLYEVALVKQQDPGVGLRGTPLPALVRSLVGTARSLGIRVVPRYRP' A
#
# COMPACT_ATOMS: atom_id res chain seq x y z
N GLY A 1 34.94 33.72 -3.42
CA GLY A 1 33.54 33.28 -3.27
C GLY A 1 33.22 32.39 -4.44
N GLY A 2 32.71 31.18 -4.29
CA GLY A 2 31.84 30.68 -3.25
C GLY A 2 30.61 30.13 -3.96
N VAL A 3 30.67 28.88 -4.42
CA VAL A 3 29.50 28.10 -4.83
C VAL A 3 29.78 26.64 -4.52
N LEU A 4 29.65 26.31 -3.23
CA LEU A 4 29.43 24.95 -2.78
C LEU A 4 27.99 24.61 -3.17
N THR A 5 27.79 24.17 -4.40
CA THR A 5 26.50 23.63 -4.84
C THR A 5 26.25 22.36 -4.03
N SER A 6 25.37 22.47 -3.04
CA SER A 6 24.89 21.35 -2.24
C SER A 6 24.29 20.31 -3.18
N LEU A 7 25.01 19.19 -3.38
CA LEU A 7 24.45 17.98 -3.96
C LEU A 7 23.15 17.66 -3.20
N PRO A 8 22.04 17.34 -3.89
CA PRO A 8 20.84 16.89 -3.21
C PRO A 8 21.23 15.71 -2.30
N PRO A 9 20.72 15.65 -1.06
CA PRO A 9 21.06 14.58 -0.14
C PRO A 9 20.81 13.23 -0.82
N PRO A 10 21.66 12.21 -0.58
CA PRO A 10 21.47 10.90 -1.16
C PRO A 10 20.06 10.42 -0.82
N GLN A 11 19.22 10.27 -1.84
CA GLN A 11 17.89 9.68 -1.68
C GLN A 11 18.11 8.22 -1.32
N ILE A 12 18.03 7.89 -0.03
CA ILE A 12 18.19 6.54 0.48
C ILE A 12 17.06 5.71 -0.18
N LYS A 13 17.46 4.87 -1.13
CA LYS A 13 16.63 4.14 -2.11
C LYS A 13 15.72 3.05 -1.49
N GLY A 14 15.46 3.12 -0.18
CA GLY A 14 14.59 2.21 0.56
C GLY A 14 13.24 2.81 0.96
N GLN A 15 12.99 4.08 0.62
CA GLN A 15 11.79 4.81 1.06
C GLN A 15 11.18 5.65 -0.07
N GLN A 16 11.30 5.19 -1.32
CA GLN A 16 10.45 5.75 -2.38
C GLN A 16 9.10 5.05 -2.31
N GLU A 17 8.03 5.84 -2.17
CA GLU A 17 6.69 5.34 -2.37
C GLU A 17 6.57 4.85 -3.82
N VAL A 18 6.51 3.54 -4.00
CA VAL A 18 6.48 2.90 -5.33
C VAL A 18 5.12 3.08 -6.00
N GLY A 19 4.11 3.49 -5.23
CA GLY A 19 2.79 3.83 -5.73
C GLY A 19 1.82 4.26 -4.62
N VAL A 20 0.64 4.70 -5.05
CA VAL A 20 -0.47 5.09 -4.16
C VAL A 20 -1.69 4.27 -4.51
N VAL A 21 -2.35 3.69 -3.50
CA VAL A 21 -3.62 2.95 -3.66
C VAL A 21 -4.67 3.49 -2.71
N SER A 22 -5.94 3.38 -3.08
CA SER A 22 -7.05 3.79 -2.22
C SER A 22 -7.59 2.63 -1.38
N LEU A 23 -8.26 2.95 -0.27
CA LEU A 23 -9.04 1.95 0.48
C LEU A 23 -10.10 1.25 -0.37
N LYS A 24 -10.66 1.93 -1.38
CA LYS A 24 -11.62 1.32 -2.31
C LYS A 24 -10.97 0.18 -3.10
N HIS A 25 -9.76 0.39 -3.64
CA HIS A 25 -9.04 -0.65 -4.38
C HIS A 25 -8.74 -1.86 -3.48
N LEU A 26 -8.33 -1.63 -2.24
CA LEU A 26 -8.09 -2.70 -1.27
C LEU A 26 -9.37 -3.47 -0.92
N TYR A 27 -10.51 -2.78 -0.86
CA TYR A 27 -11.81 -3.40 -0.61
C TYR A 27 -12.24 -4.30 -1.77
N GLU A 28 -12.08 -3.85 -3.02
CA GLU A 28 -12.37 -4.66 -4.21
C GLU A 28 -11.49 -5.91 -4.27
N VAL A 29 -10.19 -5.76 -3.98
CA VAL A 29 -9.27 -6.92 -3.88
C VAL A 29 -9.70 -7.85 -2.75
N ALA A 30 -10.09 -7.33 -1.58
CA ALA A 30 -10.57 -8.15 -0.46
C ALA A 30 -11.85 -8.91 -0.80
N LEU A 31 -12.78 -8.31 -1.56
CA LEU A 31 -14.01 -8.99 -2.00
C LEU A 31 -13.70 -10.19 -2.89
N VAL A 32 -12.82 -10.01 -3.87
CA VAL A 32 -12.36 -11.12 -4.74
C VAL A 32 -11.61 -12.17 -3.91
N LYS A 33 -10.71 -11.73 -3.01
CA LYS A 33 -9.93 -12.62 -2.14
C LYS A 33 -10.80 -13.42 -1.17
N GLN A 34 -11.94 -12.88 -0.75
CA GLN A 34 -12.87 -13.58 0.13
C GLN A 34 -13.58 -14.75 -0.57
N GLN A 35 -13.69 -14.72 -1.89
CA GLN A 35 -14.23 -15.82 -2.69
C GLN A 35 -13.23 -16.97 -2.86
N ASP A 36 -11.94 -16.77 -2.54
CA ASP A 36 -10.97 -17.85 -2.57
C ASP A 36 -11.36 -18.94 -1.57
N PRO A 37 -11.40 -20.23 -1.97
CA PRO A 37 -11.82 -21.32 -1.09
C PRO A 37 -11.04 -21.35 0.23
N GLY A 38 -9.72 -21.14 0.19
CA GLY A 38 -8.89 -21.14 1.40
C GLY A 38 -9.16 -19.99 2.37
N VAL A 39 -9.75 -18.89 1.90
CA VAL A 39 -10.10 -17.71 2.72
C VAL A 39 -11.55 -17.81 3.18
N GLY A 40 -12.46 -18.21 2.28
CA GLY A 40 -13.86 -18.45 2.58
C GLY A 40 -14.05 -19.56 3.62
N LEU A 41 -13.30 -20.66 3.51
CA LEU A 41 -13.32 -21.75 4.49
C LEU A 41 -12.83 -21.34 5.88
N ARG A 42 -11.95 -20.33 5.96
CA ARG A 42 -11.47 -19.76 7.24
C ARG A 42 -12.46 -18.78 7.87
N GLY A 43 -13.55 -18.43 7.17
CA GLY A 43 -14.52 -17.45 7.65
C GLY A 43 -13.90 -16.09 7.97
N THR A 44 -12.82 -15.71 7.27
CA THR A 44 -12.12 -14.46 7.57
C THR A 44 -13.00 -13.27 7.17
N PRO A 45 -13.34 -12.37 8.10
CA PRO A 45 -14.24 -11.26 7.80
C PRO A 45 -13.53 -10.24 6.89
N LEU A 46 -14.29 -9.62 5.99
CA LEU A 46 -13.78 -8.65 5.02
C LEU A 46 -12.89 -7.53 5.62
N PRO A 47 -13.22 -6.93 6.80
CA PRO A 47 -12.35 -5.93 7.42
C PRO A 47 -10.99 -6.47 7.89
N ALA A 48 -10.87 -7.77 8.15
CA ALA A 48 -9.60 -8.40 8.48
C ALA A 48 -8.75 -8.61 7.22
N LEU A 49 -9.37 -9.01 6.10
CA LEU A 49 -8.69 -9.09 4.80
C LEU A 49 -8.18 -7.74 4.34
N VAL A 50 -9.00 -6.69 4.42
CA VAL A 50 -8.58 -5.32 4.06
C VAL A 50 -7.40 -4.88 4.92
N ARG A 51 -7.42 -5.12 6.24
CA ARG A 51 -6.28 -4.81 7.13
C ARG A 51 -5.01 -5.57 6.74
N SER A 52 -5.14 -6.84 6.39
CA SER A 52 -4.01 -7.66 5.93
C SER A 52 -3.41 -7.07 4.64
N LEU A 53 -4.25 -6.71 3.67
CA LEU A 53 -3.82 -6.09 2.42
C LEU A 53 -3.17 -4.71 2.62
N VAL A 54 -3.65 -3.90 3.58
CA VAL A 54 -2.99 -2.65 3.97
C VAL A 54 -1.57 -2.92 4.49
N GLY A 55 -1.40 -3.95 5.32
CA GLY A 55 -0.09 -4.40 5.79
C GLY A 55 0.83 -4.77 4.63
N THR A 56 0.33 -5.57 3.68
CA THR A 56 1.08 -5.96 2.47
C THR A 56 1.47 -4.74 1.63
N ALA A 57 0.55 -3.81 1.39
CA ALA A 57 0.82 -2.58 0.65
C ALA A 57 1.93 -1.75 1.33
N ARG A 58 1.87 -1.61 2.65
CA ARG A 58 2.90 -0.87 3.41
C ARG A 58 4.27 -1.55 3.32
N SER A 59 4.33 -2.88 3.41
CA SER A 59 5.58 -3.64 3.25
C SER A 59 6.17 -3.53 1.84
N LEU A 60 5.32 -3.34 0.83
CA LEU A 60 5.73 -3.10 -0.55
C LEU A 60 6.15 -1.65 -0.82
N GLY A 61 6.04 -0.74 0.16
CA GLY A 61 6.32 0.69 -0.04
C GLY A 61 5.17 1.43 -0.75
N ILE A 62 3.96 0.89 -0.75
CA ILE A 62 2.77 1.50 -1.35
C ILE A 62 2.04 2.32 -0.28
N ARG A 63 1.76 3.59 -0.56
CA ARG A 63 0.94 4.43 0.31
C ARG A 63 -0.54 4.12 0.12
N VAL A 64 -1.22 3.79 1.22
CA VAL A 64 -2.67 3.64 1.25
C VAL A 64 -3.32 4.96 1.64
N VAL A 65 -4.19 5.49 0.77
CA VAL A 65 -4.97 6.71 1.03
C VAL A 65 -6.46 6.41 1.20
N PRO A 66 -7.19 7.14 2.06
CA PRO A 66 -8.63 6.93 2.23
C PRO A 66 -9.44 7.23 0.96
N ARG A 67 -9.05 8.30 0.26
CA ARG A 67 -9.60 8.68 -1.04
C ARG A 67 -8.44 9.02 -1.97
N TYR A 68 -8.44 8.42 -3.16
CA TYR A 68 -7.58 8.86 -4.25
C TYR A 68 -8.21 10.10 -4.88
N ARG A 69 -7.52 11.24 -4.85
CA ARG A 69 -7.79 12.36 -5.73
C ARG A 69 -6.69 12.38 -6.80
N PRO A 70 -7.05 12.35 -8.09
CA PRO A 70 -6.07 12.48 -9.17
C PRO A 70 -5.42 13.87 -9.18
#